data_AF-A0A0R1WCY9-F1
#
_entry.id   AF-A0A0R1WCY9-F1
#
_cell.length_a   1.000
_cell.length_b   1.000
_cell.length_c   1.000
_cell.angle_alpha   90.00
_cell.angle_beta   90.00
_cell.angle_gamma   90.00
#
_symmetry.space_group_name_H-M   'P 1'
#
loop_
_entity.id
_entity.type
_entity.pdbx_description
1 polymer ?
#
loop_
_entity_poly.entity_id
_entity_poly.type
_entity_poly.pdbx_seq_one_letter_code
_entity_poly.pdbx_strand_id
1 'polypeptide(L)' 'MNPETYQELTAWLAGRKFQLLQEGDGYHLLHRGQTLAIITPPDRYQVMNVDMTFAEWVEFNKCIRNIRHYLLTRETMK' A
#
# COMPACT_ATOMS: atom_id res chain seq x y z
N MET A 1 -18.40 -4.50 -3.91
CA MET A 1 -17.06 -3.90 -4.13
C MET A 1 -17.27 -2.49 -4.67
N ASN A 2 -16.65 -1.46 -4.09
CA ASN A 2 -16.70 -0.11 -4.65
C ASN A 2 -15.38 0.20 -5.40
N PRO A 3 -15.39 0.22 -6.75
CA PRO A 3 -14.23 0.62 -7.55
C PRO A 3 -13.69 2.01 -7.21
N GLU A 4 -14.54 2.91 -6.72
CA GLU A 4 -14.18 4.28 -6.32
C GLU A 4 -13.15 4.26 -5.18
N THR A 5 -13.31 3.39 -4.19
CA THR A 5 -12.42 3.34 -3.02
C THR A 5 -11.00 2.91 -3.37
N TYR A 6 -10.83 2.01 -4.36
CA TYR A 6 -9.50 1.63 -4.83
C TYR A 6 -8.84 2.73 -5.68
N GLN A 7 -9.62 3.39 -6.53
CA GLN A 7 -9.14 4.53 -7.31
C GLN A 7 -8.73 5.71 -6.42
N GLU A 8 -9.52 6.02 -5.40
CA GLU A 8 -9.19 7.04 -4.40
C GLU A 8 -7.90 6.69 -3.64
N LEU A 9 -7.74 5.43 -3.22
CA LEU A 9 -6.51 4.98 -2.56
C LEU A 9 -5.28 5.15 -3.47
N THR A 10 -5.37 4.67 -4.71
CA THR A 10 -4.25 4.76 -5.66
C THR A 10 -3.91 6.20 -6.03
N ALA A 11 -4.91 7.07 -6.18
CA ALA A 11 -4.71 8.52 -6.38
C ALA A 11 -4.07 9.18 -5.15
N TRP A 12 -4.52 8.84 -3.94
CA TRP A 12 -3.95 9.35 -2.68
C TRP A 12 -2.49 8.93 -2.49
N LEU A 13 -2.12 7.71 -2.89
CA LEU A 13 -0.74 7.21 -2.92
C LEU A 13 0.10 7.95 -3.96
N ALA A 14 -0.43 8.15 -5.17
CA ALA A 14 0.26 8.86 -6.25
C ALA A 14 0.61 10.30 -5.86
N GLY A 15 -0.29 11.01 -5.16
CA GLY A 15 -0.02 12.34 -4.61
C GLY A 15 1.15 12.39 -3.62
N ARG A 16 1.56 11.24 -3.08
CA ARG A 16 2.72 11.07 -2.18
C ARG A 16 3.92 10.43 -2.87
N LYS A 17 3.86 10.25 -4.20
CA LYS A 17 4.88 9.57 -5.01
C LYS A 17 5.05 8.08 -4.66
N PHE A 18 3.99 7.46 -4.15
CA PHE A 18 3.91 6.02 -3.97
C PHE A 18 3.04 5.41 -5.06
N GLN A 19 3.32 4.16 -5.38
CA GLN A 19 2.53 3.38 -6.33
C GLN A 19 2.19 2.04 -5.71
N LEU A 20 0.95 1.61 -5.90
CA LEU A 20 0.49 0.28 -5.52
C LEU A 20 0.33 -0.55 -6.79
N LEU A 21 1.16 -1.59 -6.95
CA LEU A 21 1.07 -2.54 -8.05
C LEU A 21 0.45 -3.84 -7.53
N GLN A 22 -0.49 -4.41 -8.27
CA GLN A 22 -1.01 -5.74 -7.95
C GLN A 22 -0.23 -6.79 -8.73
N GLU A 23 0.34 -7.76 -8.02
CA GLU A 23 1.08 -8.88 -8.60
C GLU A 23 0.52 -10.18 -8.01
N GLY A 24 -0.23 -10.92 -8.82
CA GLY A 24 -1.00 -12.08 -8.37
C GLY A 24 -2.00 -11.71 -7.27
N ASP A 25 -1.93 -12.44 -6.15
CA ASP A 25 -2.76 -12.20 -4.97
C ASP A 25 -2.19 -11.12 -4.03
N GLY A 26 -0.98 -10.62 -4.30
CA GLY A 26 -0.29 -9.63 -3.49
C GLY A 26 -0.28 -8.24 -4.10
N TYR A 27 0.21 -7.28 -3.31
CA TYR A 27 0.45 -5.91 -3.74
C TYR A 27 1.87 -5.47 -3.41
N HIS A 28 2.51 -4.78 -4.33
CA HIS A 28 3.81 -4.16 -4.13
C HIS A 28 3.60 -2.65 -3.93
N LEU A 29 4.11 -2.12 -2.83
CA LEU A 29 4.19 -0.69 -2.58
C LEU A 29 5.55 -0.17 -3.03
N LEU A 30 5.54 0.66 -4.07
CA LEU A 30 6.74 1.23 -4.66
C LEU A 30 6.88 2.72 -4.30
N HIS A 31 8.10 3.18 -4.16
CA HIS A 31 8.47 4.59 -4.10
C HIS A 31 9.64 4.83 -5.06
N ARG A 32 9.49 5.76 -6.01
CA ARG A 32 10.52 6.09 -7.01
C ARG A 32 11.09 4.86 -7.76
N GLY A 33 10.23 3.89 -8.05
CA GLY A 33 10.60 2.66 -8.76
C GLY A 33 11.23 1.56 -7.89
N GLN A 34 11.41 1.78 -6.59
CA GLN A 34 11.88 0.76 -5.65
C GLN A 34 10.72 0.19 -4.85
N THR A 35 10.65 -1.14 -4.75
CA THR A 35 9.69 -1.82 -3.88
C THR A 35 10.10 -1.65 -2.42
N LEU A 36 9.23 -1.00 -1.65
CA LEU A 36 9.43 -0.79 -0.21
C LEU A 36 8.70 -1.83 0.64
N ALA A 37 7.59 -2.37 0.13
CA ALA A 37 6.87 -3.44 0.83
C ALA A 37 6.10 -4.34 -0.13
N ILE A 38 5.97 -5.59 0.27
CA ILE A 38 5.07 -6.58 -0.32
C ILE A 38 3.94 -6.80 0.68
N ILE A 39 2.71 -6.61 0.25
CA ILE A 39 1.49 -6.72 1.06
C ILE A 39 0.71 -7.94 0.56
N THR A 40 0.46 -8.86 1.48
CA THR A 40 -0.36 -10.06 1.24
C THR A 40 -1.67 -9.88 1.99
N PRO A 41 -2.82 -9.77 1.29
CA PRO A 41 -4.13 -9.71 1.93
C PRO A 41 -4.34 -10.89 2.91
N PRO A 42 -5.17 -10.73 3.96
CA PRO A 42 -5.96 -9.52 4.26
C PRO A 42 -5.16 -8.38 4.90
N ASP A 43 -4.05 -8.69 5.56
CA ASP A 43 -3.43 -7.76 6.51
C ASP A 43 -1.89 -7.92 6.67
N ARG A 44 -1.29 -8.90 6.01
CA ARG A 44 0.14 -9.19 6.17
C ARG A 44 0.96 -8.30 5.24
N TYR A 45 2.15 -7.93 5.68
CA TYR A 45 3.11 -7.27 4.81
C TYR A 45 4.53 -7.56 5.27
N GLN A 46 5.45 -7.48 4.31
CA GLN A 46 6.88 -7.55 4.52
C GLN A 46 7.49 -6.23 4.02
N VAL A 47 8.22 -5.54 4.89
CA VAL A 47 8.99 -4.35 4.53
C VAL A 47 10.34 -4.81 3.96
N MET A 48 10.73 -4.24 2.82
CA MET A 48 12.05 -4.49 2.24
C MET A 48 13.11 -3.75 3.07
N ASN A 49 14.33 -4.28 3.15
CA ASN A 49 15.42 -3.61 3.87
C ASN A 49 15.83 -2.35 3.11
N VAL A 50 15.27 -1.20 3.50
CA VAL A 50 15.49 0.10 2.86
C VAL A 50 15.84 1.11 3.94
N ASP A 51 16.92 1.84 3.72
CA ASP A 51 17.31 2.96 4.57
C ASP A 51 16.35 4.13 4.32
N MET A 52 15.65 4.57 5.37
CA MET A 52 14.67 5.65 5.31
C MET A 52 14.93 6.63 6.45
N THR A 53 14.81 7.93 6.16
CA THR A 53 14.72 8.93 7.22
C THR A 53 13.46 8.73 8.05
N PHE A 54 13.42 9.28 9.26
CA PHE A 54 12.22 9.22 10.11
C PHE A 54 10.97 9.79 9.41
N ALA A 55 11.11 10.87 8.65
CA ALA A 55 10.00 11.48 7.92
C ALA A 55 9.47 10.56 6.81
N GLU A 56 10.36 9.92 6.05
CA GLU A 56 9.98 8.94 5.03
C GLU A 56 9.33 7.71 5.67
N TRP A 57 9.85 7.26 6.81
CA TRP A 57 9.27 6.16 7.56
C TRP A 57 7.84 6.47 8.02
N VAL A 58 7.58 7.67 8.51
CA VAL A 58 6.22 8.12 8.90
C VAL A 58 5.28 8.12 7.69
N GLU A 59 5.69 8.66 6.55
CA GLU A 59 4.86 8.68 5.34
C GLU A 59 4.61 7.27 4.78
N PHE A 60 5.63 6.42 4.79
CA PHE A 60 5.49 5.01 4.41
C PHE A 60 4.45 4.29 5.30
N ASN A 61 4.50 4.48 6.62
CA ASN A 61 3.54 3.84 7.53
C ASN A 61 2.09 4.32 7.31
N LYS A 62 1.89 5.61 6.97
CA LYS A 62 0.56 6.11 6.58
C LYS A 62 0.03 5.37 5.35
N CYS A 63 0.90 5.13 4.37
CA CYS A 63 0.55 4.39 3.15
C CYS A 63 0.16 2.95 3.46
N ILE A 64 1.00 2.22 4.21
CA ILE A 64 0.70 0.85 4.63
C ILE A 64 -0.62 0.76 5.39
N ARG A 65 -0.88 1.69 6.33
CA ARG A 65 -2.11 1.70 7.12
C ARG A 65 -3.37 1.81 6.24
N ASN A 66 -3.36 2.73 5.28
CA ASN A 66 -4.52 2.94 4.41
C ASN A 66 -4.73 1.78 3.43
N ILE A 67 -3.64 1.19 2.91
CA ILE A 67 -3.74 -0.01 2.08
C ILE A 67 -4.34 -1.17 2.88
N ARG A 68 -3.84 -1.43 4.09
CA ARG A 68 -4.37 -2.48 4.98
C ARG A 68 -5.85 -2.27 5.29
N HIS A 69 -6.24 -1.04 5.62
CA HIS A 69 -7.64 -0.71 5.89
C HIS A 69 -8.54 -1.03 4.68
N TYR A 70 -8.13 -0.62 3.48
CA TYR A 70 -8.83 -0.99 2.25
C TYR A 70 -8.94 -2.52 2.07
N LEU A 71 -7.84 -3.27 2.25
CA LEU A 71 -7.85 -4.73 2.07
C LEU A 71 -8.75 -5.44 3.09
N LEU A 72 -8.76 -5.00 4.35
CA LEU A 72 -9.65 -5.54 5.39
C LEU A 72 -11.13 -5.28 5.07
N THR A 73 -11.47 -4.07 4.65
CA THR A 73 -12.85 -3.75 4.25
C THR A 73 -13.29 -4.58 3.03
N ARG A 74 -12.37 -4.85 2.09
CA ARG A 74 -12.63 -5.72 0.93
C ARG A 74 -13.00 -7.15 1.34
N GLU A 75 -12.26 -7.76 2.28
CA GLU A 75 -12.53 -9.13 2.72
C GLU A 75 -13.78 -9.25 3.59
N THR A 76 -14.16 -8.18 4.32
CA THR A 76 -15.39 -8.17 5.13
C THR A 76 -16.66 -8.03 4.27
N MET A 77 -16.52 -7.56 3.04
CA MET A 77 -17.62 -7.38 2.07
C MET A 77 -17.75 -8.52 1.05
N LYS A 78 -16.92 -9.58 1.16
CA LYS A 78 -17.07 -10.83 0.40
C LYS A 78 -18.01 -11.78 1.14
#